data_AF-A0A962ATP7-F1
#
_entry.id   AF-A0A962ATP7-F1
#
_cell.length_a   1.000
_cell.length_b   1.000
_cell.length_c   1.000
_cell.angle_alpha   90.00
_cell.angle_beta   90.00
_cell.angle_gamma   90.00
#
_symmetry.space_group_name_H-M   'P 1'
#
loop_
_entity.id
_entity.type
_entity.pdbx_description
1 polymer ?
#
loop_
_entity_poly.entity_id
_entity_poly.type
_entity_poly.pdbx_seq_one_letter_code
_entity_poly.pdbx_strand_id
1 'polypeptide(L)' 'SLSPEAHHKALEFTRTLAVDVVYWPTIDPTAVQGSREQMLDAYRSVRDGLKKRIVTLLSPSV' A
#
# COMPACT_ATOMS: atom_id res chain seq x y z
N SER A 1 -6.90 4.09 -6.38
CA SER A 1 -6.16 4.28 -5.12
C SER A 1 -7.09 3.97 -3.94
N LEU A 2 -6.58 3.50 -2.79
CA LEU A 2 -7.36 3.65 -1.55
C LEU A 2 -7.48 5.15 -1.33
N SER A 3 -8.61 5.72 -1.72
CA SER A 3 -8.86 7.14 -1.56
C SER A 3 -8.89 7.49 -0.07
N PRO A 4 -8.78 8.78 0.31
CA PRO A 4 -9.02 9.22 1.67
C PRO A 4 -10.33 8.66 2.26
N GLU A 5 -11.38 8.47 1.45
CA GLU A 5 -12.61 7.81 1.90
C GLU A 5 -12.42 6.33 2.26
N ALA A 6 -11.60 5.58 1.52
CA ALA A 6 -11.30 4.19 1.84
C ALA A 6 -10.50 4.08 3.17
N HIS A 7 -9.62 5.05 3.44
CA HIS A 7 -8.90 5.13 4.70
C HIS A 7 -9.84 5.41 5.89
N HIS A 8 -10.72 6.41 5.77
CA HIS A 8 -11.70 6.69 6.81
C HIS A 8 -12.65 5.51 7.06
N LYS A 9 -13.11 4.83 6.00
CA LYS A 9 -13.95 3.62 6.14
C LYS A 9 -13.22 2.49 6.87
N ALA A 10 -11.92 2.29 6.59
CA ALA A 10 -11.13 1.28 7.28
C ALA A 10 -11.02 1.59 8.78
N LEU A 11 -10.73 2.85 9.14
CA LEU A 11 -10.62 3.28 10.54
C LEU A 11 -11.95 3.14 11.31
N GLU A 12 -13.07 3.52 10.69
CA GLU A 12 -14.40 3.35 11.31
C GLU A 12 -14.75 1.87 11.50
N PHE A 13 -14.46 1.03 10.51
CA PHE A 13 -14.72 -0.41 10.59
C PHE A 13 -13.92 -1.10 11.70
N THR A 14 -12.67 -0.70 11.89
CA THR A 14 -11.78 -1.30 12.89
C THR A 14 -11.90 -0.66 14.27
N ARG A 15 -12.74 0.38 14.45
CA ARG A 15 -12.83 1.17 15.70
C ARG A 15 -13.10 0.34 16.95
N THR A 16 -13.79 -0.80 16.81
CA THR A 16 -14.14 -1.69 17.93
C THR A 16 -13.37 -3.02 17.90
N LEU A 17 -12.46 -3.19 16.93
CA LEU A 17 -11.64 -4.39 16.81
C LEU A 17 -10.30 -4.16 17.51
N ALA A 18 -9.79 -5.16 18.24
CA ALA A 18 -8.46 -5.14 18.82
C ALA A 18 -7.39 -5.43 17.74
N VAL A 19 -7.29 -4.54 16.75
CA VAL A 19 -6.37 -4.66 15.61
C VAL A 19 -5.68 -3.34 15.33
N ASP A 20 -4.42 -3.41 14.91
CA ASP A 20 -3.67 -2.25 14.44
C ASP A 20 -3.97 -1.97 12.97
N VAL A 21 -4.20 -0.68 12.64
CA VAL A 21 -4.36 -0.23 11.26
C VAL A 21 -3.10 0.48 10.81
N VAL A 22 -2.47 -0.06 9.77
CA VAL A 22 -1.28 0.54 9.15
C VAL A 22 -1.65 1.14 7.80
N TYR A 23 -1.36 2.42 7.62
CA TYR A 23 -1.54 3.12 6.35
C TYR A 23 -0.20 3.30 5.62
N TRP A 24 -0.13 2.81 4.39
CA TRP A 24 1.03 3.01 3.51
C TRP A 24 0.63 3.85 2.29
N PRO A 25 0.98 5.15 2.25
CA PRO A 25 0.85 5.92 1.03
C PRO A 25 1.79 5.36 -0.04
N THR A 26 1.24 5.09 -1.22
CA THR A 26 2.00 4.65 -2.39
C THR A 26 1.76 5.61 -3.55
N ILE A 27 2.71 5.66 -4.48
CA ILE A 27 2.44 6.34 -5.75
C ILE A 27 1.27 5.65 -6.46
N ASP A 28 0.51 6.40 -7.25
CA ASP A 28 -0.45 5.81 -8.17
C ASP A 28 0.29 5.36 -9.44
N PRO A 29 0.47 4.05 -9.69
CA PRO A 29 1.18 3.59 -10.88
C PRO A 29 0.39 3.87 -12.17
N THR A 30 -0.92 4.16 -12.09
CA THR A 30 -1.75 4.51 -13.25
C THR A 30 -1.48 5.92 -13.77
N ALA A 31 -0.91 6.79 -12.92
CA ALA A 31 -0.49 8.13 -13.32
C ALA A 31 0.80 8.12 -14.16
N VAL A 32 1.55 7.00 -14.18
CA VAL A 32 2.75 6.86 -15.00
C VAL A 32 2.37 6.55 -16.44
N GLN A 33 2.78 7.43 -17.35
CA GLN A 33 2.62 7.26 -18.80
C GLN A 33 3.97 6.99 -19.46
N GLY A 34 3.95 6.35 -20.63
CA GLY A 34 5.17 6.06 -21.41
C GLY A 34 5.07 4.74 -22.14
N SER A 35 6.22 4.13 -22.41
CA SER A 35 6.29 2.77 -22.96
C SER A 35 5.63 1.75 -22.03
N ARG A 36 5.20 0.62 -22.60
CA ARG A 36 4.67 -0.50 -21.83
C ARG A 36 5.60 -0.93 -20.70
N GLU A 37 6.91 -0.91 -20.93
CA GLU A 37 7.92 -1.27 -19.94
C GLU A 37 7.92 -0.29 -18.77
N GLN A 38 7.98 1.02 -19.04
CA GLN A 38 7.91 2.05 -18.00
C GLN A 38 6.63 1.96 -17.16
N MET A 39 5.49 1.70 -17.80
CA MET A 39 4.23 1.50 -17.09
C MET A 39 4.29 0.25 -16.20
N LEU A 40 4.73 -0.89 -16.72
CA LEU A 40 4.85 -2.13 -15.94
C LEU A 40 5.82 -1.99 -14.76
N ASP A 41 6.91 -1.24 -14.94
CA ASP A 41 7.89 -1.00 -13.90
C ASP A 41 7.33 -0.14 -12.77
N ALA A 42 6.45 0.83 -13.07
CA ALA A 42 5.73 1.58 -12.02
C ALA A 42 4.88 0.66 -11.14
N TYR A 43 4.12 -0.26 -11.73
CA TYR A 43 3.34 -1.25 -10.97
C TYR A 43 4.23 -2.18 -10.14
N ARG A 44 5.32 -2.69 -10.74
CA ARG A 44 6.28 -3.57 -10.05
C ARG A 44 6.94 -2.86 -8.87
N SER A 45 7.31 -1.59 -9.04
CA SER A 45 7.91 -0.76 -7.99
C SER A 45 6.97 -0.62 -6.78
N VAL A 46 5.69 -0.31 -7.01
CA VAL A 46 4.68 -0.24 -5.93
C VAL A 46 4.53 -1.60 -5.23
N ARG A 47 4.38 -2.68 -6.00
CA ARG A 47 4.26 -4.05 -5.46
C ARG A 47 5.48 -4.43 -4.61
N ASP A 48 6.68 -4.18 -5.10
CA ASP A 48 7.92 -4.58 -4.42
C ASP A 48 8.15 -3.72 -3.17
N GLY A 49 7.78 -2.43 -3.20
CA GLY A 49 7.76 -1.56 -2.04
C GLY A 49 6.79 -2.06 -0.96
N LEU A 50 5.57 -2.44 -1.33
CA LEU A 50 4.58 -3.03 -0.40
C LEU A 50 5.08 -4.34 0.18
N LYS A 51 5.64 -5.23 -0.65
CA LYS A 51 6.21 -6.51 -0.19
C LYS A 51 7.29 -6.30 0.86
N LYS A 52 8.21 -5.36 0.64
CA LYS A 52 9.26 -5.03 1.61
C LYS A 52 8.66 -4.58 2.94
N ARG A 53 7.69 -3.66 2.92
CA ARG A 53 7.03 -3.15 4.14
C ARG A 53 6.31 -4.25 4.92
N ILE A 54 5.59 -5.14 4.22
CA ILE A 54 4.90 -6.29 4.82
C ILE A 54 5.91 -7.22 5.49
N VAL A 55 6.99 -7.58 4.78
CA VAL A 55 8.03 -8.45 5.33
C VAL A 55 8.65 -7.80 6.56
N THR A 56 9.02 -6.52 6.50
CA THR A 56 9.58 -5.80 7.66
C THR A 56 8.62 -5.77 8.85
N LEU A 57 7.33 -5.55 8.62
CA LEU A 57 6.33 -5.48 9.69
C LEU A 57 6.11 -6.83 10.38
N LEU A 58 6.11 -7.92 9.60
CA LEU A 58 5.78 -9.27 10.09
C LEU A 58 7.00 -10.10 10.50
N SER A 59 8.21 -9.66 10.12
CA SER A 59 9.42 -10.35 10.54
C SER A 59 9.63 -10.14 12.04
N PRO A 60 9.92 -11.19 12.81
CA PRO A 60 10.25 -11.03 14.22
C PRO A 60 11.49 -10.14 14.34
N SER A 61 11.45 -9.20 15.28
CA SER A 61 12.65 -8.50 15.72
C SER A 61 13.56 -9.55 16.34
N VAL A 62 14.64 -9.89 15.64
CA VAL A 62 15.75 -10.66 16.22
C VAL A 62 16.53 -9.76 17.16
#